data_AF-A0A955RYV0-F1
#
_entry.id   AF-A0A955RYV0-F1
#
_cell.length_a   1.000
_cell.length_b   1.000
_cell.length_c   1.000
_cell.angle_alpha   90.00
_cell.angle_beta   90.00
_cell.angle_gamma   90.00
#
_symmetry.space_group_name_H-M   'P 1'
#
loop_
_entity.id
_entity.type
_entity.pdbx_description
1 polymer ?
#
loop_
_entity_poly.entity_id
_entity_poly.type
_entity_poly.pdbx_seq_one_letter_code
_entity_poly.pdbx_strand_id
1 'polypeptide(L)' 'NGPGESRHANIGISLPGASEKPVAPVYVDGQQHTTLKGDKIKEEFIDILENYIKEKCAG' A
#
# COMPACT_ATOMS: atom_id res chain seq x y z
N ASN A 1 15.16 -6.23 0.14
CA ASN A 1 13.99 -5.55 -0.45
C ASN A 1 14.08 -5.60 -1.97
N GLY A 2 13.89 -6.80 -2.53
CA GLY A 2 13.89 -6.99 -3.98
C GLY A 2 12.46 -6.89 -4.55
N PRO A 3 12.28 -6.51 -5.82
CA PRO A 3 10.98 -6.37 -6.48
C PRO A 3 10.20 -7.71 -6.64
N GLY A 4 10.71 -8.82 -6.11
CA GLY A 4 10.12 -10.16 -6.21
C GLY A 4 9.25 -10.60 -5.02
N GLU A 5 9.38 -9.97 -3.84
CA GLU A 5 8.67 -10.41 -2.62
C GLU A 5 7.22 -9.89 -2.55
N SER A 6 6.89 -8.85 -3.33
CA SER A 6 5.54 -8.28 -3.39
C SER A 6 4.60 -9.03 -4.35
N ARG A 7 5.03 -10.13 -4.98
CA ARG A 7 4.22 -10.89 -5.96
C ARG A 7 3.10 -11.74 -5.37
N HIS A 8 3.05 -11.93 -4.05
CA HIS A 8 1.97 -12.67 -3.36
C HIS A 8 1.27 -11.85 -2.26
N ALA A 9 1.52 -10.54 -2.19
CA ALA A 9 0.83 -9.70 -1.22
C ALA A 9 -0.56 -9.33 -1.77
N ASN A 10 -1.61 -9.63 -1.01
CA ASN A 10 -2.97 -9.17 -1.32
C ASN A 10 -3.08 -7.64 -1.30
N ILE A 11 -2.27 -6.98 -0.48
CA ILE A 11 -2.14 -5.52 -0.45
C ILE A 11 -0.69 -5.16 -0.14
N GLY A 12 -0.15 -4.15 -0.82
CA GLY A 12 1.23 -3.69 -0.63
C GLY A 12 1.41 -2.21 -0.96
N ILE A 13 2.41 -1.60 -0.35
CA ILE A 13 2.80 -0.21 -0.58
C ILE A 13 4.27 -0.13 -0.98
N SER A 14 4.58 0.68 -1.99
CA SER A 14 5.96 1.03 -2.32
C SER A 14 6.30 2.37 -1.70
N LEU A 15 7.05 2.34 -0.60
CA LEU A 15 7.50 3.57 0.06
C LEU A 15 8.57 4.27 -0.80
N PRO A 16 8.54 5.61 -0.90
CA PRO A 16 9.56 6.37 -1.61
C PRO A 16 10.91 6.25 -0.90
N GLY A 17 12.01 6.34 -1.65
CA GLY A 17 13.34 6.49 -1.08
C GLY A 17 13.48 7.78 -0.28
N ALA A 18 14.43 7.83 0.65
CA ALA A 18 14.64 8.95 1.55
C ALA A 18 14.93 10.31 0.86
N SER A 19 15.26 10.29 -0.43
CA SER A 19 15.54 11.49 -1.25
C SER A 19 14.48 11.78 -2.31
N GLU A 20 13.36 11.04 -2.30
CA GLU A 20 12.30 11.15 -3.30
C GLU A 20 11.08 11.91 -2.75
N LYS A 21 10.22 12.39 -3.66
CA LYS A 21 8.96 13.03 -3.27
C LYS A 21 8.17 12.05 -2.40
N PRO A 22 7.47 12.52 -1.34
CA PRO A 22 6.70 11.67 -0.44
C PRO A 22 5.45 11.17 -1.19
N VAL A 23 5.63 10.16 -2.03
CA VAL A 23 4.62 9.59 -2.90
C VAL A 23 4.80 8.07 -2.88
N ALA A 24 3.74 7.36 -2.51
CA ALA A 24 3.76 5.92 -2.35
C ALA A 24 2.56 5.28 -3.07
N PRO A 25 2.76 4.55 -4.18
CA PRO A 25 1.69 3.80 -4.80
C PRO A 25 1.32 2.59 -3.94
N VAL A 26 0.01 2.36 -3.81
CA VAL A 26 -0.60 1.23 -3.11
C VAL A 26 -1.21 0.28 -4.14
N TYR A 27 -0.91 -0.99 -4.00
CA TYR A 27 -1.39 -2.07 -4.86
C TYR A 27 -2.27 -3.02 -4.05
N VAL A 28 -3.40 -3.43 -4.62
CA VAL A 28 -4.32 -4.44 -4.05
C VAL A 28 -4.54 -5.51 -5.11
N ASP A 29 -4.37 -6.77 -4.74
CA ASP A 29 -4.48 -7.95 -5.62
C ASP A 29 -3.70 -7.79 -6.94
N GLY A 30 -2.52 -7.17 -6.87
CA GLY A 30 -1.63 -6.93 -8.01
C GLY A 30 -2.02 -5.77 -8.92
N GLN A 31 -3.09 -5.02 -8.61
CA GLN A 31 -3.51 -3.83 -9.35
C GLN A 31 -3.26 -2.55 -8.54
N GLN A 32 -2.91 -1.46 -9.22
CA GLN A 32 -2.74 -0.17 -8.55
C GLN A 32 -4.10 0.34 -8.07
N HIS A 33 -4.26 0.50 -6.76
CA HIS A 33 -5.50 0.97 -6.14
C HIS A 33 -5.49 2.50 -5.97
N THR A 34 -4.43 3.04 -5.37
CA THR A 34 -4.31 4.49 -5.14
C THR A 34 -2.84 4.90 -5.03
N THR A 35 -2.59 6.20 -4.91
CA THR A 35 -1.25 6.75 -4.66
C THR A 35 -1.33 7.73 -3.50
N LEU A 36 -0.72 7.34 -2.38
CA LEU A 36 -0.64 8.15 -1.17
C LEU A 36 0.44 9.21 -1.34
N LYS A 37 0.22 10.39 -0.78
CA LYS A 37 1.12 11.54 -0.90
C LYS A 37 1.23 12.30 0.41
N GLY A 38 2.39 12.90 0.65
CA GLY A 38 2.66 13.72 1.82
C GLY A 38 3.06 12.91 3.05
N ASP A 39 3.03 13.53 4.22
CA ASP A 39 3.56 12.96 5.46
C ASP A 39 2.67 11.86 6.07
N LYS A 40 1.39 11.82 5.67
CA LYS A 40 0.37 10.89 6.20
C LYS A 40 0.31 9.54 5.51
N ILE A 41 1.27 9.21 4.65
CA ILE A 41 1.29 7.94 3.89
C ILE A 41 1.09 6.72 4.80
N LYS A 42 1.70 6.73 5.99
CA LYS A 42 1.60 5.63 6.94
C LYS A 42 0.17 5.47 7.49
N GLU A 43 -0.44 6.56 7.93
CA GLU A 43 -1.78 6.57 8.51
C GLU A 43 -2.81 6.12 7.47
N GLU A 44 -2.78 6.75 6.29
CA GLU A 44 -3.69 6.43 5.18
C GLU A 44 -3.54 4.98 4.71
N PHE A 45 -2.32 4.42 4.72
CA PHE A 45 -2.11 3.01 4.37
C PHE A 45 -2.71 2.06 5.41
N ILE A 46 -2.63 2.39 6.70
CA ILE A 46 -3.24 1.60 7.77
C ILE A 46 -4.76 1.59 7.61
N ASP A 47 -5.39 2.73 7.33
CA ASP A 47 -6.83 2.81 7.06
C ASP A 47 -7.26 1.91 5.88
N ILE A 48 -6.50 1.93 4.77
CA ILE A 48 -6.77 1.08 3.61
C ILE A 48 -6.62 -0.41 3.99
N LEU A 49 -5.58 -0.76 4.74
CA LEU A 49 -5.35 -2.12 5.21
C LEU A 49 -6.47 -2.62 6.13
N GLU A 50 -6.91 -1.80 7.08
CA GLU A 50 -8.00 -2.15 7.98
C GLU A 50 -9.32 -2.37 7.23
N ASN A 51 -9.63 -1.51 6.26
CA ASN A 51 -10.81 -1.66 5.42
C ASN A 51 -10.72 -2.93 4.56
N TYR A 52 -9.56 -3.20 3.95
CA TYR A 52 -9.34 -4.42 3.18
C TYR A 52 -9.56 -5.70 4.01
N ILE A 53 -9.04 -5.73 5.25
CA ILE A 53 -9.25 -6.87 6.16
C ILE A 53 -10.72 -7.02 6.53
N LYS A 54 -11.42 -5.91 6.83
CA LYS A 54 -12.86 -5.93 7.16
C LYS A 54 -13.68 -6.49 6.00
N GLU A 55 -13.41 -6.06 4.77
CA GLU A 55 -14.11 -6.56 3.58
C GLU A 55 -13.82 -8.04 3.31
N LYS A 56 -12.59 -8.51 3.53
CA LYS A 56 -12.23 -9.92 3.33
C LYS A 56 -12.71 -10.86 4.43
N CYS A 57 -12.77 -10.43 5.70
CA CYS A 57 -13.22 -11.26 6.82
C CYS A 57 -14.73 -11.23 7.04
N ALA A 58 -15.46 -10.25 6.48
CA ALA A 58 -16.92 -10.18 6.56
C ALA A 58 -17.66 -11.05 5.52
N GLY A 59 -16.92 -11.81 4.70
CA GLY A 59 -17.43 -12.75 3.69
C GLY A 59 -17.47 -14.19 4.18
#